data_AF-A0AAV8DSP6-F1
#
_entry.id   AF-A0AAV8DSP6-F1
#
_cell.length_a   1.000
_cell.length_b   1.000
_cell.length_c   1.000
_cell.angle_alpha   90.00
_cell.angle_beta   90.00
_cell.angle_gamma   90.00
#
_symmetry.space_group_name_H-M   'P 1'
#
loop_
_entity.id
_entity.type
_entity.pdbx_description
1 polymer ?
#
loop_
_entity_poly.entity_id
_entity_poly.type
_entity_poly.pdbx_seq_one_letter_code
_entity_poly.pdbx_strand_id
1 'polypeptide(L)'
;MADHGNVVVVSSAQHFKEKVEEAKGAKKIVVIDFTATWCPPCRFIAPVFEALSKQFPDVVFLKVDVDEQKEVAQEYNVSAMPTFAFLKDGVKVDEIIGADKTSLETKVVQYATSV
;
A
#
# COMPACT_ATOMS: atom_id res chain seq x y z
N MET A 1 -16.84 8.28 -12.33
CA MET A 1 -15.60 7.57 -12.66
C MET A 1 -14.74 7.67 -11.42
N ALA A 2 -14.54 6.58 -10.68
CA ALA A 2 -13.77 6.61 -9.43
C ALA A 2 -12.30 6.82 -9.81
N ASP A 3 -11.78 8.00 -9.49
CA ASP A 3 -10.41 8.38 -9.76
C ASP A 3 -9.51 7.73 -8.69
N HIS A 4 -8.90 6.60 -9.04
CA HIS A 4 -8.05 5.82 -8.13
C HIS A 4 -6.64 6.41 -7.94
N GLY A 5 -6.40 7.66 -8.38
CA GLY A 5 -5.07 8.25 -8.40
C GLY A 5 -4.04 7.39 -9.12
N ASN A 6 -2.82 7.36 -8.58
CA ASN A 6 -1.72 6.50 -9.06
C ASN A 6 -1.67 5.17 -8.29
N VAL A 7 -2.76 4.76 -7.61
CA VAL A 7 -2.81 3.51 -6.85
C VAL A 7 -2.97 2.34 -7.81
N VAL A 8 -2.05 1.38 -7.73
CA VAL A 8 -2.10 0.14 -8.51
C VAL A 8 -2.89 -0.91 -7.74
N VAL A 9 -4.03 -1.33 -8.29
CA VAL A 9 -4.81 -2.44 -7.74
C VAL A 9 -4.15 -3.75 -8.14
N VAL A 10 -3.79 -4.55 -7.13
CA VAL A 10 -3.13 -5.83 -7.31
C VAL A 10 -4.17 -6.89 -7.66
N SER A 11 -4.06 -7.43 -8.87
CA SER A 11 -4.98 -8.42 -9.43
C SER A 11 -4.52 -9.86 -9.27
N SER A 12 -3.25 -10.09 -8.93
CA SER A 12 -2.68 -11.42 -8.72
C SER A 12 -1.38 -11.35 -7.91
N ALA A 13 -0.99 -12.46 -7.27
CA ALA A 13 0.29 -12.56 -6.57
C ALA A 13 1.51 -12.34 -7.50
N GLN A 14 1.38 -12.66 -8.80
CA GLN A 14 2.40 -12.37 -9.80
C GLN A 14 2.50 -10.86 -10.04
N HIS A 15 1.36 -10.21 -10.30
CA HIS A 15 1.31 -8.75 -10.49
C HIS A 15 1.88 -8.00 -9.27
N PHE A 16 1.60 -8.48 -8.06
CA PHE A 16 2.21 -7.95 -6.84
C PHE A 16 3.75 -7.99 -6.88
N LYS A 17 4.31 -9.18 -7.14
CA LYS A 17 5.76 -9.39 -7.19
C LYS A 17 6.41 -8.55 -8.28
N GLU A 18 5.81 -8.49 -9.45
CA GLU A 18 6.29 -7.66 -10.57
C GLU A 18 6.38 -6.18 -10.17
N LYS A 19 5.38 -5.65 -9.47
CA LYS A 19 5.39 -4.26 -9.02
C LYS A 19 6.38 -3.96 -7.91
N VAL A 20 6.58 -4.90 -6.99
CA VAL A 20 7.62 -4.77 -5.97
C VAL A 20 9.02 -4.79 -6.59
N GLU A 21 9.28 -5.70 -7.54
CA GLU A 21 10.58 -5.79 -8.22
C GLU A 21 10.84 -4.58 -9.14
N GLU A 22 9.82 -4.08 -9.85
CA GLU A 22 9.90 -2.83 -10.63
C GLU A 22 10.28 -1.63 -9.75
N ALA A 23 9.61 -1.49 -8.60
CA ALA A 23 9.90 -0.44 -7.63
C ALA A 23 11.33 -0.57 -7.07
N LYS A 24 11.77 -1.78 -6.77
CA LYS A 24 13.12 -2.08 -6.30
C LYS A 24 14.17 -1.69 -7.35
N GLY A 25 13.97 -2.07 -8.61
CA GLY A 25 14.84 -1.67 -9.72
C GLY A 25 14.92 -0.15 -9.90
N ALA A 26 13.81 0.55 -9.65
CA ALA A 26 13.71 2.00 -9.68
C ALA A 26 14.12 2.70 -8.37
N LYS A 27 14.53 1.95 -7.33
CA LYS A 27 14.83 2.45 -5.97
C LYS A 27 13.70 3.27 -5.34
N LYS A 28 12.45 2.91 -5.66
CA LYS A 28 11.24 3.54 -5.12
C LYS A 28 10.77 2.81 -3.88
N ILE A 29 10.17 3.55 -2.96
CA ILE A 29 9.42 2.98 -1.83
C ILE A 29 8.10 2.42 -2.34
N VAL A 30 7.69 1.29 -1.77
CA VAL A 30 6.36 0.73 -2.01
C VAL A 30 5.53 0.85 -0.74
N VAL A 31 4.30 1.34 -0.86
CA VAL A 31 3.31 1.38 0.21
C VAL A 31 2.14 0.52 -0.20
N ILE A 32 1.80 -0.48 0.60
CA ILE A 32 0.74 -1.44 0.31
C ILE A 32 -0.43 -1.19 1.27
N ASP A 33 -1.63 -0.95 0.75
CA ASP A 33 -2.90 -0.97 1.48
C ASP A 33 -3.53 -2.36 1.39
N PHE A 34 -3.46 -3.11 2.48
CA PHE A 34 -4.21 -4.35 2.65
C PHE A 34 -5.62 -4.03 3.13
N THR A 35 -6.57 -4.20 2.23
CA THR A 35 -7.96 -3.74 2.37
C THR A 35 -8.96 -4.87 2.17
N ALA A 36 -10.23 -4.60 2.44
CA ALA A 36 -11.32 -5.54 2.18
C ALA A 36 -12.61 -4.79 1.82
N THR A 37 -13.39 -5.35 0.90
CA THR A 37 -14.67 -4.75 0.46
C THR A 37 -15.68 -4.54 1.59
N TRP A 38 -15.67 -5.42 2.59
CA TRP A 38 -16.57 -5.41 3.76
C TRP A 38 -16.04 -4.57 4.93
N CYS A 39 -14.87 -3.95 4.81
CA CYS A 39 -14.24 -3.16 5.87
C CYS A 39 -14.66 -1.67 5.77
N PRO A 40 -15.58 -1.18 6.63
CA PRO A 40 -15.95 0.24 6.65
C PRO A 40 -14.79 1.21 6.95
N PRO A 41 -13.87 0.97 7.91
CA PRO A 41 -12.76 1.89 8.14
C PRO A 41 -11.81 1.97 6.94
N CYS A 42 -11.71 0.90 6.14
CA CYS A 42 -10.93 0.91 4.90
C CYS A 42 -11.48 1.90 3.87
N ARG A 43 -12.81 2.04 3.78
CA ARG A 43 -13.45 3.03 2.88
C ARG A 43 -13.17 4.47 3.29
N PHE A 44 -12.97 4.71 4.59
CA PHE A 44 -12.65 6.04 5.10
C PHE A 44 -11.23 6.48 4.74
N ILE A 45 -10.26 5.56 4.80
CA ILE A 45 -8.85 5.86 4.53
C ILE A 45 -8.48 5.79 3.04
N ALA A 46 -9.25 5.05 2.22
CA ALA A 46 -9.05 4.96 0.77
C ALA A 46 -8.82 6.32 0.05
N PRO A 47 -9.66 7.36 0.22
CA PRO A 47 -9.44 8.65 -0.44
C PRO A 47 -8.16 9.35 0.03
N VAL A 48 -7.71 9.11 1.26
CA VAL A 48 -6.44 9.64 1.76
C VAL A 48 -5.28 8.95 1.06
N PHE A 49 -5.34 7.61 0.95
CA PHE A 49 -4.33 6.83 0.25
C PHE A 49 -4.24 7.22 -1.24
N GLU A 50 -5.38 7.39 -1.90
CA GLU A 50 -5.46 7.88 -3.28
C GLU A 50 -4.87 9.30 -3.42
N ALA A 51 -5.14 10.20 -2.48
CA ALA A 51 -4.56 11.55 -2.49
C ALA A 51 -3.03 11.54 -2.27
N LEU A 52 -2.52 10.66 -1.41
CA LEU A 52 -1.07 10.48 -1.20
C LEU A 52 -0.39 9.95 -2.47
N SER A 53 -1.03 9.03 -3.19
CA SER A 53 -0.50 8.51 -4.47
C SER A 53 -0.30 9.60 -5.54
N LYS A 54 -1.10 10.65 -5.50
CA LYS A 54 -0.98 11.79 -6.42
C LYS A 54 0.11 12.76 -5.97
N GLN A 55 0.28 12.93 -4.65
CA GLN A 55 1.28 13.83 -4.08
C GLN A 55 2.70 13.25 -4.17
N PHE A 56 2.85 11.93 -4.10
CA PHE A 56 4.13 11.24 -4.11
C PHE A 56 4.24 10.29 -5.32
N PRO A 57 4.42 10.80 -6.55
CA PRO A 57 4.54 9.97 -7.76
C PRO A 57 5.81 9.10 -7.80
N ASP A 58 6.79 9.42 -6.96
CA ASP A 58 8.02 8.62 -6.77
C ASP A 58 7.84 7.47 -5.78
N VAL A 59 6.68 7.37 -5.13
CA VAL A 59 6.31 6.24 -4.27
C VAL A 59 5.29 5.38 -5.01
N VAL A 60 5.46 4.06 -4.93
CA VAL A 60 4.54 3.10 -5.54
C VAL A 60 3.47 2.74 -4.53
N PHE A 61 2.22 3.09 -4.83
CA PHE A 61 1.07 2.76 -3.98
C PHE A 61 0.36 1.53 -4.53
N LEU A 62 0.33 0.45 -3.76
CA LEU A 62 -0.34 -0.79 -4.10
C LEU A 62 -1.58 -0.97 -3.22
N LYS A 63 -2.66 -1.47 -3.81
CA LYS A 63 -3.86 -1.88 -3.10
C LYS A 63 -4.06 -3.38 -3.26
N VAL A 64 -4.14 -4.09 -2.15
CA VAL A 64 -4.28 -5.54 -2.08
C VAL A 64 -5.58 -5.85 -1.34
N ASP A 65 -6.55 -6.43 -2.03
CA ASP A 65 -7.73 -6.98 -1.37
C ASP A 65 -7.37 -8.33 -0.74
N VAL A 66 -7.55 -8.45 0.58
CA VAL A 66 -7.15 -9.65 1.34
C VAL A 66 -8.02 -10.87 1.04
N ASP A 67 -9.25 -10.68 0.53
CA ASP A 67 -10.12 -11.78 0.11
C ASP A 67 -9.71 -12.33 -1.26
N GLU A 68 -9.25 -11.45 -2.16
CA GLU A 68 -8.75 -11.83 -3.49
C GLU A 68 -7.31 -12.36 -3.46
N GLN A 69 -6.45 -11.75 -2.64
CA GLN A 69 -5.01 -12.02 -2.61
C GLN A 69 -4.57 -12.61 -1.25
N LYS A 70 -5.23 -13.69 -0.84
CA LYS A 70 -5.01 -14.35 0.47
C LYS A 70 -3.55 -14.74 0.70
N GLU A 71 -2.89 -15.29 -0.31
CA GLU A 71 -1.49 -15.73 -0.21
C GLU A 71 -0.56 -14.54 0.11
N VAL A 72 -0.77 -13.40 -0.54
CA VAL A 72 0.00 -12.17 -0.27
C VAL A 72 -0.30 -11.64 1.13
N ALA A 73 -1.58 -11.59 1.52
CA ALA A 73 -1.96 -11.15 2.86
C ALA A 73 -1.33 -12.04 3.97
N GLN A 74 -1.29 -13.36 3.75
CA GLN A 74 -0.67 -14.31 4.68
C GLN A 74 0.85 -14.16 4.76
N GLU A 75 1.54 -13.97 3.64
CA GLU A 75 2.99 -13.73 3.60
C GLU A 75 3.37 -12.50 4.44
N TYR A 76 2.54 -11.45 4.37
CA TYR A 76 2.74 -10.22 5.13
C TYR A 76 2.15 -10.24 6.55
N ASN A 77 1.61 -11.39 7.00
CA ASN A 77 1.00 -11.59 8.32
C ASN A 77 -0.14 -10.61 8.64
N VAL A 78 -0.90 -10.22 7.62
CA VAL A 78 -2.02 -9.28 7.76
C VAL A 78 -3.12 -9.93 8.58
N SER A 79 -3.37 -9.37 9.77
CA SER A 79 -4.34 -9.89 10.74
C SER A 79 -5.52 -8.94 10.98
N ALA A 80 -5.43 -7.71 10.47
CA ALA A 80 -6.45 -6.68 10.61
C ALA A 80 -6.48 -5.79 9.37
N MET A 81 -7.64 -5.20 9.06
CA MET A 81 -7.79 -4.30 7.93
C MET A 81 -8.37 -2.95 8.39
N PRO A 82 -7.89 -1.82 7.82
CA PRO A 82 -6.79 -1.75 6.85
C PRO A 82 -5.43 -1.96 7.52
N THR A 83 -4.48 -2.59 6.83
CA THR A 83 -3.06 -2.63 7.23
C THR A 83 -2.22 -2.01 6.12
N PHE A 84 -1.36 -1.08 6.47
CA PHE A 84 -0.43 -0.46 5.52
C PHE A 84 0.98 -1.00 5.75
N ALA A 85 1.60 -1.57 4.72
CA ALA A 85 2.99 -2.02 4.79
C ALA A 85 3.89 -1.12 3.94
N PHE A 86 5.06 -0.77 4.46
CA PHE A 86 6.06 0.03 3.78
C PHE A 86 7.25 -0.86 3.42
N LEU A 87 7.62 -0.87 2.14
CA LEU A 87 8.75 -1.64 1.64
C LEU A 87 9.80 -0.70 1.06
N LYS A 88 11.04 -0.98 1.41
CA LYS A 88 12.23 -0.36 0.83
C LYS A 88 13.12 -1.47 0.30
N ASP A 89 13.53 -1.38 -0.96
CA ASP A 89 14.36 -2.41 -1.63
C ASP A 89 13.75 -3.83 -1.59
N GLY A 90 12.42 -3.93 -1.57
CA GLY A 90 11.68 -5.19 -1.48
C GLY A 90 11.60 -5.78 -0.07
N VAL A 91 12.06 -5.07 0.97
CA VAL A 91 11.99 -5.50 2.37
C VAL A 91 11.01 -4.64 3.13
N LYS A 92 10.13 -5.25 3.93
CA LYS A 92 9.22 -4.53 4.82
C LYS A 92 10.03 -3.77 5.89
N VAL A 93 9.94 -2.45 5.88
CA VAL A 93 10.62 -1.55 6.83
C VAL A 93 9.71 -1.00 7.90
N ASP A 94 8.41 -0.94 7.64
CA ASP A 94 7.43 -0.42 8.59
C ASP A 94 6.02 -0.95 8.26
N GLU A 95 5.12 -0.86 9.25
CA GLU A 95 3.71 -1.16 9.10
C GLU A 95 2.82 -0.26 9.97
N ILE A 96 1.59 -0.07 9.54
CA ILE A 96 0.52 0.59 10.30
C ILE A 96 -0.67 -0.34 10.28
N ILE A 97 -1.21 -0.64 11.46
CA ILE A 97 -2.44 -1.42 11.59
C ILE A 97 -3.58 -0.47 11.97
N GLY A 98 -4.65 -0.47 11.17
CA GLY A 98 -5.83 0.37 11.35
C GLY A 98 -5.86 1.60 10.45
N ALA A 99 -7.02 2.26 10.41
CA ALA A 99 -7.27 3.45 9.60
C ALA A 99 -6.69 4.73 10.25
N ASP A 100 -5.39 4.74 10.50
CA ASP A 100 -4.70 5.87 11.14
C ASP A 100 -4.14 6.84 10.10
N LYS A 101 -4.95 7.85 9.74
CA LYS A 101 -4.61 8.87 8.73
C LYS A 101 -3.29 9.58 9.04
N THR A 102 -3.13 10.07 10.26
CA THR A 102 -1.96 10.88 10.66
C THR A 102 -0.66 10.09 10.55
N SER A 103 -0.67 8.83 11.04
CA SER A 103 0.49 7.95 10.95
C SER A 103 0.81 7.61 9.50
N LEU A 104 -0.21 7.36 8.67
CA LEU A 104 -0.05 7.06 7.24
C LEU A 104 0.63 8.22 6.51
N GLU A 105 0.10 9.45 6.64
CA GLU A 105 0.67 10.64 6.00
C GLU A 105 2.11 10.88 6.47
N THR A 106 2.36 10.77 7.78
CA THR A 106 3.69 11.00 8.37
C THR A 106 4.72 9.98 7.86
N LYS A 107 4.39 8.69 7.86
CA LYS A 107 5.31 7.64 7.41
C LYS A 107 5.55 7.72 5.90
N VAL A 108 4.51 8.01 5.10
CA VAL A 108 4.68 8.22 3.66
C VAL A 108 5.69 9.34 3.41
N VAL A 109 5.55 10.50 4.06
CA VAL A 109 6.51 11.62 3.93
C VAL A 109 7.91 11.21 4.38
N GLN A 110 8.03 10.54 5.53
CA GLN A 110 9.30 10.08 6.08
C GLN A 110 10.04 9.17 5.10
N TYR A 111 9.38 8.15 4.58
CA TYR A 111 10.00 7.17 3.68
C TYR A 111 10.19 7.72 2.26
N ALA A 112 9.27 8.55 1.76
CA ALA A 112 9.40 9.24 0.47
C ALA A 112 10.59 10.22 0.43
N THR A 113 10.99 10.79 1.57
CA THR A 113 12.14 11.71 1.66
C THR A 113 13.45 10.97 1.97
N SER A 114 13.38 9.68 2.30
CA SER A 114 14.54 8.85 2.69
C SER A 114 15.12 8.04 1.53
N VAL A 115 14.78 8.36 0.28
CA VAL A 115 15.33 7.76 -0.96
C VAL A 115 16.40 8.62 -1.60
#